data_AF-A0A0F9FJB4-F1
#
_entry.id   AF-A0A0F9FJB4-F1
#
_cell.length_a   1.000
_cell.length_b   1.000
_cell.length_c   1.000
_cell.angle_alpha   90.00
_cell.angle_beta   90.00
_cell.angle_gamma   90.00
#
_symmetry.space_group_name_H-M   'P 1'
#
loop_
_entity.id
_entity.type
_entity.pdbx_description
1 polymer ?
#
loop_
_entity_poly.entity_id
_entity_poly.type
_entity_poly.pdbx_seq_one_letter_code
_entity_poly.pdbx_strand_id
1 'polypeptide(L)'
;MNYDEILEGCAYKEESVLTPPEKEVWEHERAICQLDFLYFLKWARIIRPPMPGQVSESIIPMELWEHTKQVIATLLKEKHITVLKARQIGLSTV
;
A
#
# COMPACT_ATOMS: atom_id res chain seq x y z
N MET A 1 -10.97 -18.17 -14.41
CA MET A 1 -11.38 -17.23 -13.35
C MET A 1 -10.46 -16.03 -13.45
N ASN A 2 -10.99 -14.82 -13.45
CA ASN A 2 -10.18 -13.62 -13.52
C ASN A 2 -9.63 -13.33 -12.11
N TYR A 3 -8.33 -13.52 -11.92
CA TYR A 3 -7.65 -13.35 -10.63
C TYR A 3 -7.90 -11.95 -10.05
N ASP A 4 -7.82 -10.93 -10.90
CA ASP A 4 -7.97 -9.52 -10.51
C ASP A 4 -9.39 -9.20 -10.03
N GLU A 5 -10.42 -9.78 -10.66
CA GLU A 5 -11.83 -9.57 -10.26
C GLU A 5 -12.14 -10.14 -8.86
N ILE A 6 -11.60 -11.33 -8.56
CA ILE A 6 -11.77 -11.95 -7.23
C ILE A 6 -11.03 -11.13 -6.19
N LEU A 7 -9.81 -10.71 -6.52
CA LEU A 7 -8.97 -9.95 -5.62
C LEU A 7 -9.56 -8.60 -5.26
N GLU A 8 -10.08 -7.84 -6.22
CA GLU A 8 -10.79 -6.58 -5.97
C GLU A 8 -12.02 -6.79 -5.07
N GLY A 9 -12.74 -7.89 -5.27
CA GLY A 9 -13.91 -8.24 -4.47
C GLY A 9 -13.57 -8.66 -3.04
N CYS A 10 -12.36 -9.15 -2.76
CA CYS A 10 -12.02 -9.73 -1.46
C CYS A 10 -10.91 -8.99 -0.68
N ALA A 11 -10.17 -8.07 -1.30
CA ALA A 11 -9.01 -7.40 -0.70
C ALA A 11 -9.29 -6.69 0.64
N TYR A 12 -10.53 -6.24 0.86
CA TYR A 12 -10.95 -5.49 2.04
C TYR A 12 -11.95 -6.23 2.93
N LYS A 13 -12.26 -7.50 2.62
CA LYS A 13 -13.12 -8.32 3.48
C LYS A 13 -12.33 -8.77 4.71
N GLU A 14 -13.04 -8.97 5.82
CA GLU A 14 -12.45 -9.66 6.96
C GLU A 14 -12.13 -11.12 6.59
N GLU A 15 -11.00 -11.64 7.09
CA GLU A 15 -10.56 -13.01 6.79
C GLU A 15 -11.62 -14.07 7.15
N SER A 16 -12.42 -13.80 8.19
CA SER A 16 -13.52 -14.65 8.66
C SER A 16 -14.66 -14.81 7.65
N VAL A 17 -14.78 -13.90 6.69
CA VAL A 17 -15.88 -13.83 5.70
C VAL A 17 -15.43 -14.35 4.33
N LEU A 18 -14.14 -14.65 4.15
CA LEU A 18 -13.61 -15.13 2.87
C LEU A 18 -14.10 -16.54 2.57
N THR A 19 -14.59 -16.72 1.34
CA THR A 19 -14.86 -18.04 0.79
C THR A 19 -13.55 -18.80 0.50
N PRO A 20 -13.57 -20.14 0.42
CA PRO A 20 -12.36 -20.92 0.09
C PRO A 20 -11.58 -20.44 -1.16
N PRO A 21 -12.23 -20.11 -2.31
CA PRO A 21 -11.49 -19.60 -3.47
C PRO A 21 -10.92 -18.19 -3.27
N GLU A 22 -11.61 -17.31 -2.53
CA GLU A 22 -11.08 -15.98 -2.19
C GLU A 22 -9.87 -16.10 -1.26
N LYS A 23 -9.89 -17.07 -0.33
CA LYS A 23 -8.77 -17.32 0.58
C LYS A 23 -7.51 -17.76 -0.17
N GLU A 24 -7.64 -18.59 -1.20
CA GLU A 24 -6.52 -19.00 -2.04
C GLU A 24 -5.90 -17.81 -2.80
N VAL A 25 -6.74 -16.96 -3.39
CA VAL A 25 -6.30 -15.72 -4.06
C VAL A 25 -5.64 -14.76 -3.08
N TRP A 26 -6.22 -14.61 -1.88
CA TRP A 26 -5.70 -13.74 -0.83
C TRP A 26 -4.34 -14.21 -0.29
N GLU A 27 -4.15 -15.51 -0.05
CA GLU A 27 -2.86 -16.06 0.37
C GLU A 27 -1.80 -15.93 -0.72
N HIS A 28 -2.19 -16.11 -1.99
CA HIS A 28 -1.28 -15.86 -3.11
C HIS A 28 -0.83 -14.40 -3.17
N GLU A 29 -1.77 -13.46 -3.08
CA GLU A 29 -1.47 -12.03 -3.07
C GLU A 29 -0.59 -11.64 -1.88
N ARG A 30 -0.89 -12.19 -0.70
CA ARG A 30 -0.09 -12.00 0.51
C ARG A 30 1.34 -12.49 0.33
N ALA A 31 1.53 -13.65 -0.29
CA ALA A 31 2.86 -14.17 -0.58
C ALA A 31 3.66 -13.25 -1.52
N ILE A 32 3.02 -12.68 -2.55
CA ILE A 32 3.65 -11.68 -3.42
C ILE A 32 4.06 -10.43 -2.62
N CYS A 33 3.14 -9.90 -1.80
CA CYS A 33 3.40 -8.71 -0.96
C CYS A 33 4.54 -8.92 0.06
N GLN A 34 4.76 -10.15 0.53
CA GLN A 34 5.89 -10.47 1.42
C GLN A 34 7.24 -10.41 0.72
N LEU A 35 7.28 -10.66 -0.59
CA LEU A 35 8.50 -10.70 -1.37
C LEU A 35 8.81 -9.36 -2.04
N ASP A 36 7.77 -8.58 -2.38
CA ASP A 36 7.90 -7.30 -3.05
C ASP A 36 7.22 -6.18 -2.25
N PHE A 37 8.05 -5.41 -1.56
CA PHE A 37 7.63 -4.24 -0.80
C PHE A 37 6.94 -3.18 -1.66
N LEU A 38 7.41 -2.95 -2.90
CA LEU A 38 6.80 -1.96 -3.79
C LEU A 38 5.42 -2.40 -4.24
N TYR A 39 5.27 -3.70 -4.52
CA TYR A 39 3.97 -4.27 -4.86
C TYR A 39 2.99 -4.15 -3.68
N PHE A 40 3.44 -4.41 -2.46
CA PHE A 40 2.63 -4.20 -1.25
C PHE A 40 2.09 -2.77 -1.13
N LEU A 41 2.88 -1.75 -1.49
CA LEU A 41 2.46 -0.35 -1.38
C LEU A 41 1.23 -0.01 -2.24
N LYS A 42 0.88 -0.80 -3.26
CA LYS A 42 -0.36 -0.62 -4.03
C LYS A 42 -1.62 -0.77 -3.17
N TRP A 43 -1.52 -1.51 -2.06
CA TRP A 43 -2.60 -1.71 -1.08
C TRP A 43 -2.63 -0.66 0.01
N ALA A 44 -1.55 0.11 0.19
CA ALA A 44 -1.51 1.17 1.17
C ALA A 44 -2.52 2.28 0.83
N ARG A 45 -3.18 2.79 1.88
CA ARG A 45 -4.17 3.85 1.77
C ARG A 45 -3.85 4.95 2.78
N ILE A 46 -4.12 6.19 2.41
CA ILE A 46 -3.93 7.36 3.27
C ILE A 46 -5.25 8.07 3.48
N ILE A 47 -5.36 8.74 4.64
CA ILE A 47 -6.52 9.58 4.91
C ILE A 47 -6.37 10.89 4.13
N ARG A 48 -7.32 11.17 3.25
CA ARG A 48 -7.39 12.46 2.56
C ARG A 48 -7.72 13.54 3.57
N PRO A 49 -6.96 14.65 3.65
CA PRO A 49 -7.31 15.76 4.52
C PRO A 49 -8.67 16.33 4.11
N PRO A 50 -9.54 16.70 5.07
CA PRO A 50 -10.84 17.25 4.77
C PRO A 50 -10.67 18.57 4.01
N MET A 51 -11.36 18.70 2.87
CA MET A 51 -11.41 19.96 2.13
C MET A 51 -12.74 20.67 2.38
N PRO A 52 -12.74 22.01 2.56
CA PRO A 52 -13.98 22.76 2.71
C PRO A 52 -14.96 22.47 1.57
N GLY A 53 -16.16 22.03 1.90
CA GLY A 53 -17.22 21.74 0.93
C GLY A 53 -17.18 20.34 0.29
N GLN A 54 -16.27 19.44 0.69
CA GLN A 54 -16.27 18.04 0.24
C GLN A 54 -16.69 17.08 1.36
N VAL A 55 -17.71 16.26 1.09
CA VAL A 55 -18.23 15.20 1.98
C VAL A 55 -17.77 13.80 1.51
N SER A 56 -16.76 13.71 0.64
CA SER A 56 -16.38 12.45 -0.01
C SER A 56 -15.42 11.60 0.82
N GLU A 57 -15.44 10.29 0.53
CA GLU A 57 -14.64 9.21 1.12
C GLU A 57 -13.22 9.64 1.51
N SER A 58 -12.93 9.46 2.79
CA SER A 58 -11.73 9.98 3.45
C SER A 58 -10.48 9.15 3.19
N ILE A 59 -10.53 8.08 2.38
CA ILE A 59 -9.45 7.11 2.22
C ILE A 59 -9.10 7.00 0.73
N ILE A 60 -7.86 7.30 0.37
CA ILE A 60 -7.37 7.26 -1.01
C ILE A 60 -6.12 6.38 -1.15
N PRO A 61 -5.80 5.86 -2.35
CA PRO A 61 -4.52 5.21 -2.62
C PRO A 61 -3.32 6.07 -2.22
N MET A 62 -2.31 5.43 -1.65
CA MET A 62 -1.04 6.11 -1.34
C MET A 62 -0.28 6.39 -2.63
N GLU A 63 -0.01 7.66 -2.92
CA GLU A 63 0.87 8.06 -4.01
C GLU A 63 2.29 8.30 -3.49
N LEU A 64 3.28 7.67 -4.13
CA LEU A 64 4.69 7.86 -3.79
C LEU A 64 5.25 9.09 -4.49
N TRP A 65 5.77 10.02 -3.70
CA TRP A 65 6.49 11.18 -4.21
C TRP A 65 7.91 10.77 -4.65
N GLU A 66 8.54 11.59 -5.48
CA GLU A 66 9.84 11.24 -6.07
C GLU A 66 10.93 11.01 -5.00
N HIS A 67 10.97 11.86 -3.97
CA HIS A 67 11.96 11.71 -2.89
C HIS A 67 11.72 10.45 -2.06
N THR A 68 10.46 10.02 -1.85
CA THR A 68 10.19 8.78 -1.12
C THR A 68 10.58 7.56 -1.95
N LYS A 69 10.34 7.57 -3.27
CA LYS A 69 10.81 6.52 -4.17
C LYS A 69 12.32 6.34 -4.11
N GLN A 70 13.07 7.45 -4.07
CA GLN A 70 14.53 7.41 -3.95
C GLN A 70 15.00 6.80 -2.62
N VAL A 71 14.34 7.15 -1.51
CA VAL A 71 14.64 6.57 -0.20
C VAL A 71 14.34 5.07 -0.19
N ILE A 72 13.18 4.64 -0.69
CA ILE A 72 12.83 3.21 -0.79
C ILE A 72 13.84 2.47 -1.65
N ALA A 73 14.17 3.00 -2.83
CA ALA A 73 15.13 2.39 -3.73
C ALA A 73 16.52 2.25 -3.09
N THR A 74 16.90 3.18 -2.20
CA THR A 74 18.16 3.10 -1.45
C THR A 74 18.06 2.07 -0.32
N LEU A 75 16.95 2.05 0.44
CA LEU A 75 16.68 1.05 1.48
C LEU A 75 16.73 -0.38 0.96
N LEU A 76 16.19 -0.63 -0.24
CA LEU A 76 16.16 -1.96 -0.83
C LEU A 76 17.53 -2.44 -1.32
N LYS A 77 18.49 -1.54 -1.51
CA LYS A 77 19.85 -1.85 -2.00
C LYS A 77 20.87 -1.90 -0.88
N GLU A 78 20.74 -1.00 0.10
CA GLU A 78 21.73 -0.77 1.13
C GLU A 78 21.25 -1.31 2.48
N LYS A 79 22.15 -1.99 3.20
CA LYS A 79 21.84 -2.52 4.53
C LYS A 79 21.65 -1.41 5.58
N HIS A 80 22.32 -0.27 5.39
CA HIS A 80 22.25 0.88 6.29
C HIS A 80 22.14 2.15 5.46
N ILE A 81 21.21 3.01 5.85
CA ILE A 81 21.05 4.33 5.23
C ILE A 81 20.99 5.41 6.31
N THR A 82 21.42 6.62 5.95
CA THR A 82 21.19 7.83 6.75
C THR A 82 20.57 8.86 5.84
N VAL A 83 19.43 9.41 6.24
CA VAL A 83 18.69 10.39 5.43
C VAL A 83 18.79 11.76 6.08
N LEU A 84 19.45 12.70 5.41
CA LEU A 84 19.36 14.11 5.74
C LEU A 84 18.07 14.66 5.12
N LYS A 85 17.11 15.07 5.95
CA LYS A 85 15.79 15.52 5.49
C LYS A 85 15.36 16.84 6.09
N ALA A 86 14.56 17.58 5.33
CA ALA A 86 13.76 18.69 5.83
C ALA A 86 12.56 18.20 6.67
N ARG A 87 11.92 19.09 7.42
CA ARG A 87 10.68 18.78 8.17
C ARG A 87 9.48 18.70 7.23
N GLN A 88 8.46 17.95 7.64
CA GLN A 88 7.15 17.86 6.96
C GLN A 88 7.15 17.35 5.50
N ILE A 89 8.14 16.55 5.11
CA ILE A 89 8.21 15.94 3.77
C ILE A 89 7.56 14.54 3.67
N GLY A 90 6.77 14.13 4.66
CA GLY A 90 6.09 12.83 4.64
C GLY A 90 7.00 11.59 4.76
N LEU A 91 8.27 11.75 5.18
CA LEU A 91 9.20 10.60 5.26
C LEU A 91 8.76 9.53 6.27
N SER A 92 8.02 9.90 7.32
CA SER A 92 7.50 8.94 8.32
C SER A 92 6.39 8.04 7.78
N THR A 93 5.87 8.32 6.59
CA THR A 93 4.80 7.54 5.95
C THR A 93 5.36 6.31 5.23
N VAL A 94 6.68 6.22 5.07
CA VAL A 94 7.40 5.23 4.26
C VAL A 94 8.43 4.51 5.10
#